data_AF-W7JKU8-F1
#
_entry.id   AF-W7JKU8-F1
#
_cell.length_a   1.000
_cell.length_b   1.000
_cell.length_c   1.000
_cell.angle_alpha   90.00
_cell.angle_beta   90.00
_cell.angle_gamma   90.00
#
_symmetry.space_group_name_H-M   'P 1'
#
loop_
_entity.id
_entity.type
_entity.pdbx_description
1 polymer ?
#
loop_
_entity_poly.entity_id
_entity_poly.type
_entity_poly.pdbx_seq_one_letter_code
_entity_poly.pdbx_strand_id
1 'polypeptide(L)' 'MEHFVAPRVNKKYLNKFYNKNVRLVGKVLKKDGNELTLLTCDNAEIKCYLNEEQADDSFETYVEVLGRVIKKKL' A
#
# COMPACT_ATOMS: atom_id res chain seq x y z
N MET A 1 -12.93 -23.13 0.62
CA MET A 1 -12.48 -21.87 -0.01
C MET A 1 -11.72 -21.10 1.04
N GLU A 2 -10.44 -20.81 0.85
CA GLU A 2 -9.76 -19.85 1.73
C GLU A 2 -10.43 -18.48 1.54
N HIS A 3 -11.00 -17.94 2.61
CA HIS A 3 -11.51 -16.58 2.58
C HIS A 3 -10.33 -15.62 2.43
N PHE A 4 -10.30 -14.83 1.36
CA PHE A 4 -9.33 -13.76 1.22
C PHE A 4 -9.62 -12.67 2.28
N VAL A 5 -8.83 -12.67 3.35
CA VAL A 5 -8.94 -11.68 4.42
C VAL A 5 -7.89 -10.59 4.21
N ALA A 6 -8.34 -9.38 3.91
CA ALA A 6 -7.50 -8.19 3.78
C ALA A 6 -8.04 -7.07 4.69
N PRO A 7 -7.60 -7.01 5.97
CA PRO A 7 -8.05 -5.98 6.91
C PRO A 7 -7.65 -4.58 6.44
N ARG A 8 -8.51 -3.59 6.69
CA ARG A 8 -8.20 -2.18 6.42
C ARG A 8 -7.28 -1.63 7.51
N VAL A 9 -6.11 -1.13 7.13
CA VAL A 9 -5.06 -0.70 8.07
C VAL A 9 -4.45 0.65 7.65
N ASN A 10 -3.69 1.25 8.57
CA ASN A 10 -2.84 2.43 8.34
C ASN A 10 -1.38 2.11 8.71
N LYS A 11 -0.47 3.10 8.60
CA LYS A 11 0.97 2.90 8.83
C LYS A 11 1.25 2.29 10.20
N LYS A 12 0.62 2.83 11.25
CA LYS A 12 0.84 2.42 12.65
C LYS A 12 0.68 0.92 12.88
N TYR A 13 -0.18 0.25 12.11
CA TYR A 13 -0.48 -1.16 12.29
C TYR A 13 0.21 -2.10 11.29
N LEU A 14 0.86 -1.59 10.22
CA LEU A 14 1.46 -2.45 9.17
C LEU A 14 2.44 -3.48 9.73
N ASN A 15 3.19 -3.15 10.79
CA ASN A 15 4.12 -4.08 11.44
C ASN A 15 3.45 -5.35 12.01
N LYS A 16 2.15 -5.31 12.32
CA LYS A 16 1.37 -6.46 12.80
C LYS A 16 0.90 -7.38 11.67
N PHE A 17 1.00 -6.93 10.43
CA PHE A 17 0.49 -7.63 9.24
C PHE A 17 1.61 -8.11 8.31
N TYR A 18 2.83 -8.27 8.84
CA TYR A 18 3.95 -8.82 8.08
C TYR A 18 3.55 -10.11 7.33
N ASN A 19 3.87 -10.16 6.03
CA ASN A 19 3.60 -11.28 5.14
C ASN A 19 2.10 -11.61 4.94
N LYS A 20 1.19 -10.76 5.42
CA LYS A 20 -0.26 -10.86 5.27
C LYS A 20 -0.79 -9.85 4.26
N ASN A 21 -1.94 -10.16 3.68
CA ASN A 21 -2.67 -9.23 2.81
C ASN A 21 -3.39 -8.18 3.66
N VAL A 22 -3.38 -6.94 3.18
CA VAL A 22 -4.05 -5.80 3.80
C VAL A 22 -4.70 -4.94 2.74
N ARG A 23 -5.67 -4.13 3.17
CA ARG A 23 -6.26 -3.04 2.42
C ARG A 23 -5.81 -1.73 3.04
N LEU A 24 -5.40 -0.76 2.23
CA LEU A 24 -4.95 0.53 2.73
C LEU A 24 -5.45 1.65 1.83
N VAL A 25 -5.96 2.71 2.44
CA VAL A 25 -6.41 3.90 1.71
C VAL A 25 -5.49 5.06 2.05
N GLY A 26 -5.02 5.77 1.02
CA GLY A 26 -4.13 6.90 1.19
C GLY A 26 -4.24 7.92 0.07
N LYS A 27 -3.87 9.16 0.38
CA LYS A 27 -3.71 10.23 -0.61
C LYS A 27 -2.42 9.99 -1.39
N VAL A 28 -2.45 10.10 -2.71
CA VAL A 28 -1.26 10.01 -3.54
C VAL A 28 -0.38 11.23 -3.30
N LEU A 29 0.89 11.00 -2.94
CA LEU A 29 1.89 12.06 -2.79
C LEU A 29 2.85 12.07 -3.98
N LYS A 30 3.30 10.90 -4.41
CA LYS A 30 4.30 10.76 -5.48
C LYS A 30 4.21 9.37 -6.12
N LYS A 31 4.44 9.30 -7.44
CA LYS A 31 4.67 8.05 -8.17
C LYS A 31 6.00 8.15 -8.92
N ASP A 32 6.89 7.19 -8.67
CA ASP A 32 8.20 7.07 -9.33
C ASP A 32 8.31 5.66 -9.94
N GLY A 33 7.93 5.50 -11.21
CA GLY A 33 7.87 4.20 -11.87
C GLY A 33 6.93 3.23 -11.13
N ASN A 34 7.51 2.16 -10.56
CA ASN A 34 6.78 1.16 -9.78
C ASN A 34 6.67 1.48 -8.28
N GLU A 35 7.18 2.61 -7.80
CA GLU A 35 6.98 3.05 -6.41
C GLU A 35 5.84 4.08 -6.32
N LEU A 36 4.89 3.84 -5.43
CA LEU A 36 3.80 4.76 -5.10
C LEU A 36 3.88 5.18 -3.63
N THR A 37 4.06 6.46 -3.38
CA THR A 37 4.10 7.04 -2.04
C THR A 37 2.73 7.60 -1.67
N LEU A 38 2.17 7.12 -0.56
CA LEU A 38 0.84 7.49 -0.07
C LEU A 38 0.91 8.10 1.33
N LEU A 39 0.08 9.11 1.59
CA LEU A 39 -0.24 9.61 2.92
C LEU A 39 -1.46 8.88 3.48
N THR A 40 -1.30 8.18 4.60
CA THR A 40 -2.40 7.47 5.27
C THR A 40 -3.16 8.37 6.25
N CYS A 41 -4.32 7.89 6.73
CA CYS A 41 -5.19 8.64 7.65
C CYS A 41 -4.56 8.96 9.01
N ASP A 42 -3.47 8.29 9.39
CA ASP A 42 -2.64 8.58 10.57
C ASP A 42 -1.50 9.57 10.28
N ASN A 43 -1.61 10.33 9.18
CA ASN A 43 -0.63 11.35 8.74
C ASN A 43 0.78 10.79 8.52
N ALA A 44 0.88 9.52 8.14
CA ALA A 44 2.16 8.86 7.91
C ALA A 44 2.34 8.47 6.44
N GLU A 45 3.59 8.46 5.99
CA GLU A 45 3.93 8.04 4.64
C GLU A 45 4.18 6.54 4.55
N ILE A 46 3.65 5.93 3.50
CA ILE A 46 3.96 4.57 3.10
C ILE A 46 4.46 4.53 1.67
N LYS A 47 5.28 3.52 1.38
CA LYS A 47 5.65 3.15 0.02
C LYS A 47 4.92 1.86 -0.36
N CYS A 48 4.28 1.87 -1.51
CA CYS A 48 3.73 0.70 -2.18
C CYS A 48 4.58 0.38 -3.39
N TYR A 49 4.84 -0.90 -3.61
CA TYR A 49 5.52 -1.40 -4.80
C TYR A 49 4.44 -1.97 -5.73
N LEU A 50 4.33 -1.38 -6.91
CA LEU A 50 3.38 -1.73 -7.94
C LEU A 50 3.96 -2.86 -8.81
N ASN A 51 3.08 -3.69 -9.36
CA ASN A 51 3.48 -4.68 -10.35
C ASN A 51 3.76 -4.01 -11.70
N GLU A 52 4.42 -4.72 -12.63
CA GLU A 52 4.78 -4.19 -13.95
C GLU A 52 3.57 -3.66 -14.74
N GLU A 53 2.44 -4.36 -14.65
CA GLU A 53 1.17 -3.96 -15.29
C GLU A 53 0.62 -2.62 -14.76
N GLN A 54 1.04 -2.20 -13.56
CA GLN A 54 0.59 -0.98 -12.89
C GLN A 54 1.64 0.13 -12.95
N ALA A 55 2.77 -0.13 -13.61
CA ALA A 55 3.86 0.85 -13.72
C ALA A 55 3.43 2.10 -14.50
N ASP A 56 2.54 1.93 -15.48
CA ASP A 56 2.06 3.00 -16.36
C ASP A 56 0.73 3.65 -15.88
N ASP A 57 0.13 3.15 -14.80
CA ASP A 57 -1.11 3.69 -14.25
C ASP A 57 -0.95 5.11 -13.69
N SER A 58 -1.91 6.00 -13.96
CA SER A 58 -2.00 7.31 -13.30
C SER A 58 -2.87 7.23 -12.04
N PHE A 59 -2.42 7.87 -10.95
CA PHE A 59 -3.15 7.95 -9.68
C PHE A 59 -3.22 9.40 -9.22
N GLU A 60 -4.41 9.99 -9.18
CA GLU A 60 -4.52 11.46 -9.12
C GLU A 60 -5.01 12.03 -7.78
N THR A 61 -5.53 11.22 -6.85
CA THR A 61 -6.02 11.80 -5.58
C THR A 61 -5.93 10.87 -4.39
N TYR A 62 -6.81 9.87 -4.31
CA TYR A 62 -6.86 8.88 -3.25
C TYR A 62 -6.99 7.51 -3.89
N VAL A 63 -6.25 6.55 -3.37
CA VAL A 63 -6.27 5.17 -3.86
C VAL A 63 -6.53 4.21 -2.72
N GLU A 64 -7.19 3.11 -3.05
CA GLU A 64 -7.25 1.92 -2.21
C GLU A 64 -6.27 0.89 -2.76
N VAL A 65 -5.29 0.51 -1.95
CA VAL A 65 -4.29 -0.50 -2.26
C VAL A 65 -4.67 -1.81 -1.57
N LEU A 66 -4.77 -2.88 -2.34
CA LEU A 66 -4.83 -4.26 -1.86
C LEU A 66 -3.46 -4.88 -2.11
N GLY A 67 -2.77 -5.30 -1.05
CA GLY A 67 -1.40 -5.79 -1.19
C GLY A 67 -0.90 -6.54 0.02
N ARG A 68 0.31 -7.11 -0.12
CA ARG A 68 0.99 -7.87 0.95
C ARG A 68 2.02 -7.00 1.64
N VAL A 69 2.04 -7.00 2.97
CA VAL A 69 3.06 -6.27 3.72
C VAL A 69 4.39 -7.01 3.65
N ILE A 70 5.44 -6.33 3.17
CA ILE A 70 6.81 -6.86 3.09
C ILE A 70 7.73 -6.17 4.11
N LYS A 71 8.86 -6.82 4.43
CA LYS A 71 9.90 -6.20 5.27
C LYS A 71 10.69 -5.32 4.36
N LYS A 72 11.00 -4.11 4.81
CA LYS A 72 12.10 -3.35 4.22
C LYS A 72 13.36 -4.21 4.39
N LYS A 73 13.91 -4.74 3.29
CA LYS A 73 15.29 -5.25 3.31
C LYS A 73 16.17 -4.02 3.52
N LEU A 74 16.95 -4.04 4.60
CA LEU A 74 18.02 -3.07 4.83
C LEU A 74 19.13 -3.28 3.80
#